data_AF-T0LEY3-F1
#
_entry.id   AF-T0LEY3-F1
#
_cell.length_a   1.000
_cell.length_b   1.000
_cell.length_c   1.000
_cell.angle_alpha   90.00
_cell.angle_beta   90.00
_cell.angle_gamma   90.00
#
_symmetry.space_group_name_H-M   'P 1'
#
loop_
_entity.id
_entity.type
_entity.pdbx_description
1 polymer ?
#
loop_
_entity_poly.entity_id
_entity_poly.type
_entity_poly.pdbx_seq_one_letter_code
_entity_poly.pdbx_strand_id
1 'polypeptide(L)'
;MIEEKNSQATKETKISLRQFIENNQRLITTMGVFFALTIYSTSIPIKQIALALSFLFMTCSFLIWMEVLSGITDYTSWSLHWFQIALLWAFLAFSFYWYIEYRTIWRYLLFIPLFSFISWSFMAIMKRYRLFERVLVIVPEKIRRPIHISMGIVLILISAEVAFLIMPSLNSILGRIADSFISWGKK
;
A
#
# COMPACT_ATOMS: atom_id res chain seq x y z
N MET A 1 33.23 45.67 23.96
CA MET A 1 32.09 44.93 24.52
C MET A 1 31.00 44.99 23.45
N ILE A 2 30.60 43.82 22.92
CA ILE A 2 29.37 43.58 22.12
C ILE A 2 29.47 44.22 20.71
N GLU A 3 29.56 43.52 19.57
CA GLU A 3 28.78 42.37 19.13
C GLU A 3 29.45 41.73 17.87
N GLU A 4 30.38 40.78 18.05
CA GLU A 4 30.71 39.79 17.00
C GLU A 4 29.62 38.71 17.01
N LYS A 5 28.42 39.04 16.53
CA LYS A 5 27.33 38.06 16.41
C LYS A 5 27.38 37.34 15.07
N ASN A 6 27.80 36.08 15.14
CA ASN A 6 27.19 34.97 14.42
C ASN A 6 27.04 35.09 12.89
N SER A 7 28.15 35.36 12.20
CA SER A 7 28.32 34.86 10.83
C SER A 7 29.04 33.51 10.84
N GLN A 8 28.61 32.59 11.70
CA GLN A 8 28.85 31.17 11.45
C GLN A 8 27.84 30.76 10.38
N ALA A 9 28.21 31.04 9.13
CA ALA A 9 27.65 30.35 7.98
C ALA A 9 27.57 28.87 8.33
N THR A 10 26.34 28.36 8.39
CA THR A 10 26.00 26.96 8.59
C THR A 10 26.80 26.18 7.55
N LYS A 11 27.97 25.65 7.94
CA LYS A 11 28.73 24.73 7.09
C LYS A 11 27.81 23.53 6.93
N GLU A 12 27.14 23.45 5.79
CA GLU A 12 26.39 22.27 5.37
C GLU A 12 27.27 21.06 5.62
N THR A 13 26.94 20.32 6.68
CA THR A 13 27.74 19.21 7.17
C THR A 13 27.62 18.11 6.14
N LYS A 14 28.60 18.04 5.23
CA LYS A 14 28.66 17.05 4.16
C LYS A 14 28.55 15.64 4.74
N ILE A 15 27.43 14.95 4.50
CA ILE A 15 27.19 13.62 5.06
C ILE A 15 27.89 12.59 4.16
N SER A 16 28.78 11.80 4.75
CA SER A 16 29.42 10.67 4.04
C SER A 16 28.51 9.44 4.05
N LEU A 17 28.69 8.52 3.08
CA LEU A 17 27.96 7.24 3.05
C LEU A 17 28.07 6.47 4.37
N ARG A 18 29.25 6.45 4.99
CA ARG A 18 29.46 5.79 6.28
C ARG A 18 28.58 6.40 7.37
N GLN A 19 28.56 7.72 7.45
CA GLN A 19 27.77 8.44 8.44
C GLN A 19 26.26 8.27 8.18
N PHE A 20 25.85 8.20 6.91
CA PHE A 20 24.47 7.87 6.55
C PHE A 20 24.07 6.47 7.05
N ILE A 21 24.92 5.46 6.86
CA ILE A 21 24.65 4.08 7.32
C ILE A 21 24.63 4.02 8.84
N GLU A 22 25.58 4.65 9.52
CA GLU A 22 25.64 4.70 10.99
C GLU A 22 24.38 5.37 11.58
N ASN A 23 23.93 6.48 10.98
CA ASN A 23 22.71 7.19 11.42
C ASN A 23 21.43 6.37 11.20
N ASN A 24 21.39 5.54 10.17
CA ASN A 24 20.21 4.75 9.79
C ASN A 24 20.34 3.26 10.15
N GLN A 25 21.37 2.85 10.89
CA GLN A 25 21.69 1.45 11.15
C GLN A 25 20.50 0.69 11.76
N ARG A 26 19.76 1.35 12.67
CA ARG A 26 18.58 0.76 13.30
C ARG A 26 17.48 0.45 12.26
N LEU A 27 17.17 1.41 11.39
CA LEU A 27 16.18 1.23 10.32
C LEU A 27 16.59 0.12 9.36
N ILE A 28 17.84 0.13 8.90
CA ILE A 28 18.37 -0.88 7.98
C ILE A 28 18.33 -2.28 8.61
N THR A 29 18.70 -2.39 9.88
CA THR A 29 18.66 -3.67 10.61
C THR A 29 17.22 -4.16 10.78
N THR A 30 16.30 -3.29 11.19
CA THR A 30 14.87 -3.63 11.32
C THR A 30 14.27 -4.05 9.97
N MET A 31 14.64 -3.38 8.88
CA MET A 31 14.25 -3.78 7.52
C MET A 31 14.75 -5.19 7.18
N GLY A 32 16.01 -5.50 7.49
CA GLY A 32 16.57 -6.85 7.32
C GLY A 32 15.81 -7.92 8.11
N VAL A 33 15.42 -7.61 9.35
CA VAL A 33 14.59 -8.51 10.18
C VAL A 33 13.22 -8.75 9.52
N PHE A 34 12.54 -7.70 9.04
CA PHE A 34 11.25 -7.89 8.37
C PHE A 34 11.36 -8.64 7.04
N PHE A 35 12.46 -8.53 6.30
CA PHE A 35 12.71 -9.39 5.15
C PHE A 35 12.90 -10.84 5.53
N ALA A 36 13.69 -11.12 6.57
CA ALA A 36 13.85 -12.48 7.09
C ALA A 36 12.51 -13.06 7.54
N LEU A 37 11.69 -12.27 8.25
CA LEU A 37 10.36 -12.68 8.69
C LEU A 37 9.40 -12.89 7.51
N THR A 38 9.47 -12.06 6.47
CA THR A 38 8.68 -12.26 5.24
C THR A 38 9.00 -13.59 4.57
N ILE A 39 10.29 -13.89 4.41
CA ILE A 39 10.72 -15.16 3.81
C ILE A 39 10.28 -16.32 4.71
N TYR A 40 10.48 -16.20 6.03
CA TYR A 40 10.08 -17.21 6.98
C TYR A 40 8.57 -17.48 6.97
N SER A 41 7.74 -16.45 6.88
CA SER A 41 6.28 -16.62 6.85
C SER A 41 5.78 -17.40 5.65
N THR A 42 6.53 -17.47 4.55
CA THR A 42 6.18 -18.35 3.41
C THR A 42 6.25 -19.84 3.74
N SER A 43 6.94 -20.23 4.82
CA SER A 43 7.04 -21.63 5.28
C SER A 43 5.85 -22.08 6.13
N ILE A 44 4.92 -21.18 6.47
CA ILE A 44 3.75 -21.52 7.29
C ILE A 44 2.79 -22.41 6.48
N PRO A 45 2.33 -23.56 7.02
CA PRO A 45 1.49 -24.51 6.27
C PRO A 45 0.15 -23.91 5.80
N ILE A 46 -0.40 -23.00 6.60
CA ILE A 46 -1.67 -22.34 6.31
C ILE A 46 -1.41 -21.18 5.34
N LYS A 47 -1.63 -21.42 4.06
CA LYS A 47 -1.35 -20.48 2.95
C LYS A 47 -1.94 -19.08 3.16
N GLN A 48 -3.14 -18.96 3.73
CA GLN A 48 -3.77 -17.65 3.95
C GLN A 48 -3.07 -16.85 5.05
N ILE A 49 -2.65 -17.51 6.12
CA ILE A 49 -1.90 -16.88 7.22
C ILE A 49 -0.51 -16.51 6.73
N ALA A 50 0.16 -17.43 6.01
CA ALA A 50 1.44 -17.16 5.35
C ALA A 50 1.37 -15.89 4.50
N LEU A 51 0.39 -15.81 3.60
CA LEU A 51 0.18 -14.69 2.71
C LEU A 51 -0.08 -13.37 3.45
N ALA A 52 -0.93 -13.39 4.49
CA ALA A 52 -1.24 -12.21 5.30
C ALA A 52 -0.01 -11.71 6.08
N LEU A 53 0.74 -12.61 6.71
CA LEU A 53 1.92 -12.26 7.50
C LEU A 53 3.06 -11.75 6.60
N SER A 54 3.31 -12.41 5.47
CA SER A 54 4.30 -11.95 4.49
C SER A 54 3.94 -10.58 3.93
N PHE A 55 2.65 -10.31 3.68
CA PHE A 55 2.20 -8.99 3.26
C PHE A 55 2.43 -7.92 4.33
N LEU A 56 2.11 -8.20 5.59
CA LEU A 56 2.33 -7.28 6.70
C LEU A 56 3.81 -6.94 6.87
N PHE A 57 4.67 -7.96 6.92
CA PHE A 57 6.11 -7.75 7.06
C PHE A 57 6.71 -7.00 5.86
N MET A 58 6.29 -7.32 4.64
CA MET A 58 6.70 -6.57 3.45
C MET A 58 6.25 -5.11 3.48
N THR A 59 5.02 -4.85 3.96
CA THR A 59 4.51 -3.48 4.09
C THR A 59 5.31 -2.70 5.14
N CYS A 60 5.65 -3.33 6.27
CA CYS A 60 6.54 -2.73 7.26
C CYS A 60 7.94 -2.43 6.68
N SER A 61 8.52 -3.36 5.92
CA SER A 61 9.78 -3.11 5.20
C SER A 61 9.67 -1.94 4.24
N PHE A 62 8.57 -1.86 3.47
CA PHE A 62 8.31 -0.76 2.54
C PHE A 62 8.27 0.60 3.25
N LEU A 63 7.56 0.70 4.37
CA LEU A 63 7.47 1.92 5.18
C LEU A 63 8.84 2.34 5.72
N ILE A 64 9.62 1.39 6.23
CA ILE A 64 10.98 1.68 6.71
C ILE A 64 11.87 2.15 5.56
N TRP A 65 11.73 1.54 4.38
CA TRP A 65 12.51 1.94 3.21
C TRP A 65 12.18 3.37 2.76
N MET A 66 10.89 3.76 2.80
CA MET A 66 10.45 5.14 2.56
C MET A 66 11.09 6.11 3.57
N GLU A 67 11.11 5.75 4.86
CA GLU A 67 11.75 6.55 5.91
C GLU A 67 13.26 6.73 5.66
N VAL A 68 13.95 5.64 5.29
CA VAL A 68 15.39 5.68 4.95
C VAL A 68 15.63 6.57 3.73
N LEU A 69 14.77 6.52 2.73
CA LEU A 69 14.86 7.36 1.54
C LEU A 69 14.58 8.84 1.85
N SER A 70 13.59 9.13 2.71
CA SER A 70 13.28 10.51 3.12
C SER A 70 14.36 11.13 3.99
N GLY A 71 15.13 10.31 4.73
CA GLY A 71 16.26 10.76 5.53
C GLY A 71 17.50 11.16 4.73
N ILE A 72 17.48 11.03 3.39
CA ILE A 72 18.59 11.45 2.53
C ILE A 72 18.40 12.91 2.15
N THR A 73 19.14 13.80 2.80
CA THR A 73 19.24 15.22 2.44
C THR A 73 20.64 15.57 1.95
N ASP A 74 20.68 16.31 0.85
CA ASP A 74 21.82 16.96 0.17
C ASP A 74 23.08 16.14 -0.18
N TYR A 75 23.29 16.04 -1.50
CA TYR A 75 24.35 15.29 -2.16
C TYR A 75 25.72 15.90 -1.88
N THR A 76 26.54 15.19 -1.10
CA THR A 76 27.86 15.71 -0.76
C THR A 76 29.02 14.76 -1.05
N SER A 77 28.76 13.47 -1.28
CA SER A 77 29.77 12.52 -1.75
C SER A 77 29.29 11.68 -2.93
N TRP A 78 30.18 11.43 -3.89
CA TRP A 78 29.90 10.61 -5.08
C TRP A 78 29.47 9.18 -4.71
N SER A 79 30.04 8.60 -3.65
CA SER A 79 29.67 7.29 -3.15
C SER A 79 28.24 7.25 -2.58
N LEU A 80 27.81 8.29 -1.86
CA LEU A 80 26.44 8.41 -1.35
C LEU A 80 25.44 8.55 -2.50
N HIS A 81 25.79 9.27 -3.56
CA HIS A 81 24.93 9.41 -4.75
C HIS A 81 24.67 8.07 -5.44
N TRP A 82 25.72 7.28 -5.73
CA TRP A 82 25.55 5.94 -6.32
C TRP A 82 24.80 4.99 -5.39
N PHE A 83 25.06 5.06 -4.09
CA PHE A 83 24.33 4.28 -3.10
C PHE A 83 22.84 4.61 -3.13
N GLN A 84 22.47 5.89 -3.17
CA GLN A 84 21.07 6.32 -3.25
C GLN A 84 20.40 5.86 -4.55
N ILE A 85 21.07 5.98 -5.70
CA ILE A 85 20.55 5.48 -6.98
C ILE A 85 20.29 3.97 -6.88
N ALA A 86 21.26 3.19 -6.39
CA ALA A 86 21.12 1.76 -6.22
C ALA A 86 19.98 1.42 -5.25
N LEU A 87 19.87 2.16 -4.14
CA LEU A 87 18.83 1.99 -3.13
C LEU A 87 17.44 2.31 -3.70
N LEU A 88 17.33 3.34 -4.56
CA LEU A 88 16.08 3.72 -5.22
C LEU A 88 15.67 2.70 -6.28
N TRP A 89 16.60 2.17 -7.08
CA TRP A 89 16.33 1.07 -8.01
C TRP A 89 15.91 -0.20 -7.28
N ALA A 90 16.58 -0.54 -6.18
CA ALA A 90 16.21 -1.66 -5.34
C ALA A 90 14.82 -1.46 -4.72
N PHE A 91 14.50 -0.26 -4.23
CA PHE A 91 13.17 0.08 -3.75
C PHE A 91 12.11 -0.05 -4.85
N LEU A 92 12.39 0.43 -6.06
CA LEU A 92 11.47 0.34 -7.19
C LEU A 92 11.22 -1.11 -7.58
N ALA A 93 12.28 -1.91 -7.74
CA ALA A 93 12.18 -3.35 -8.02
C ALA A 93 11.40 -4.09 -6.93
N PHE A 94 11.67 -3.76 -5.66
CA PHE A 94 10.96 -4.28 -4.51
C PHE A 94 9.48 -3.89 -4.52
N SER A 95 9.16 -2.64 -4.84
CA SER A 95 7.80 -2.12 -4.97
C SER A 95 7.03 -2.87 -6.07
N PHE A 96 7.66 -3.08 -7.22
CA PHE A 96 7.09 -3.88 -8.31
C PHE A 96 6.84 -5.32 -7.88
N TYR A 97 7.81 -5.97 -7.23
CA TYR A 97 7.67 -7.33 -6.73
C TYR A 97 6.52 -7.43 -5.72
N TRP A 98 6.49 -6.56 -4.72
CA TRP A 98 5.43 -6.50 -3.72
C TRP A 98 4.06 -6.30 -4.39
N TYR A 99 3.97 -5.40 -5.36
CA TYR A 99 2.73 -5.14 -6.04
C TYR A 99 2.24 -6.34 -6.87
N ILE A 100 3.15 -7.05 -7.56
CA ILE A 100 2.88 -8.23 -8.39
C ILE A 100 2.49 -9.45 -7.54
N GLU A 101 3.22 -9.71 -6.46
CA GLU A 101 3.04 -10.89 -5.60
C GLU A 101 1.71 -10.81 -4.83
N TYR A 102 1.39 -9.62 -4.31
CA TYR A 102 0.21 -9.43 -3.47
C TYR A 102 -1.02 -8.91 -4.22
N ARG A 103 -1.08 -9.03 -5.56
CA ARG A 103 -2.26 -8.67 -6.40
C ARG A 103 -3.57 -9.22 -5.86
N THR A 104 -3.54 -10.43 -5.30
CA THR A 104 -4.72 -11.06 -4.70
C THR A 104 -5.19 -10.36 -3.43
N ILE A 105 -4.27 -9.84 -2.60
CA ILE A 105 -4.62 -9.08 -1.38
C ILE A 105 -5.22 -7.73 -1.76
N TRP A 106 -4.68 -7.07 -2.78
CA TRP A 106 -5.22 -5.81 -3.29
C TRP A 106 -6.70 -5.92 -3.67
N ARG A 107 -7.17 -7.08 -4.16
CA ARG A 107 -8.59 -7.34 -4.39
C ARG A 107 -9.43 -7.17 -3.12
N TYR A 108 -8.99 -7.80 -2.03
CA TYR A 108 -9.69 -7.75 -0.75
C TYR A 108 -9.55 -6.38 -0.08
N LEU A 109 -8.37 -5.76 -0.21
CA LEU A 109 -8.10 -4.43 0.33
C LEU A 109 -8.90 -3.34 -0.39
N LEU A 110 -9.08 -3.44 -1.72
CA LEU A 110 -9.90 -2.51 -2.52
C LEU A 110 -11.40 -2.73 -2.31
N PHE A 111 -11.83 -3.96 -2.01
CA PHE A 111 -13.24 -4.24 -1.73
C PHE A 111 -13.77 -3.41 -0.56
N ILE A 112 -13.03 -3.28 0.54
CA ILE A 112 -13.47 -2.57 1.75
C ILE A 112 -13.79 -1.07 1.52
N PRO A 113 -12.88 -0.23 0.99
CA PRO A 113 -13.16 1.17 0.72
C PRO A 113 -14.21 1.33 -0.38
N LEU A 114 -14.24 0.43 -1.37
CA LEU A 114 -15.17 0.51 -2.49
C LEU A 114 -16.59 0.14 -2.06
N PHE A 115 -16.76 -0.90 -1.24
CA PHE A 115 -18.01 -1.20 -0.53
C PHE A 115 -18.45 -0.04 0.36
N SER A 116 -17.52 0.54 1.12
CA SER A 116 -17.83 1.69 2.00
C SER A 116 -18.33 2.89 1.19
N PHE A 117 -17.69 3.19 0.06
CA PHE A 117 -18.07 4.27 -0.85
C PHE A 117 -19.43 4.02 -1.53
N ILE A 118 -19.68 2.81 -2.02
CA ILE A 118 -20.94 2.42 -2.64
C ILE A 118 -22.08 2.48 -1.61
N SER A 119 -21.86 1.91 -0.42
CA SER A 119 -22.83 1.93 0.68
C SER A 119 -23.15 3.36 1.13
N TRP A 120 -22.13 4.21 1.25
CA TRP A 120 -22.30 5.63 1.56
C TRP A 120 -23.10 6.37 0.48
N SER A 121 -22.73 6.19 -0.79
CA SER A 121 -23.44 6.78 -1.94
C SER A 121 -24.89 6.32 -2.00
N PHE A 122 -25.12 5.04 -1.79
CA PHE A 122 -26.44 4.43 -1.76
C PHE A 122 -27.30 5.01 -0.62
N MET A 123 -26.76 5.11 0.60
CA MET A 123 -27.47 5.74 1.72
C MET A 123 -27.76 7.22 1.47
N ALA A 124 -26.83 7.96 0.86
CA ALA A 124 -27.01 9.36 0.51
C ALA A 124 -28.16 9.54 -0.49
N ILE A 125 -28.24 8.68 -1.51
CA ILE A 125 -29.33 8.66 -2.50
C ILE A 125 -30.66 8.31 -1.83
N MET A 126 -30.71 7.23 -1.02
CA MET A 126 -31.91 6.80 -0.32
C MET A 126 -32.48 7.89 0.59
N LYS A 127 -31.61 8.63 1.29
CA LYS A 127 -32.00 9.76 2.15
C LYS A 127 -32.46 10.96 1.33
N ARG A 128 -31.75 11.32 0.25
CA ARG A 128 -32.08 12.47 -0.60
C ARG A 128 -33.46 12.35 -1.24
N TYR A 129 -33.83 11.15 -1.69
CA TYR A 129 -35.11 10.90 -2.35
C TYR A 129 -36.21 10.39 -1.41
N ARG A 130 -35.95 10.30 -0.10
CA ARG A 130 -36.87 9.74 0.91
C ARG A 130 -37.47 8.40 0.48
N LEU A 131 -36.67 7.57 -0.19
CA LEU A 131 -37.12 6.30 -0.77
C LEU A 131 -37.57 5.32 0.31
N PHE A 132 -36.92 5.36 1.48
CA PHE A 132 -37.37 4.60 2.64
C PHE A 132 -38.77 4.99 3.09
N GLU A 133 -39.10 6.28 3.14
CA GLU A 133 -40.44 6.74 3.54
C GLU A 133 -41.49 6.36 2.48
N ARG A 134 -41.19 6.52 1.19
CA ARG A 134 -42.16 6.19 0.13
C ARG A 134 -42.39 4.69 -0.06
N VAL A 135 -41.33 3.90 -0.06
CA VAL A 135 -41.41 2.46 -0.34
C VAL A 135 -41.85 1.69 0.91
N LEU A 136 -41.41 2.09 2.11
CA LEU A 136 -41.73 1.35 3.34
C LEU A 136 -43.05 1.76 4.02
N VAL A 137 -43.77 2.76 3.52
CA VAL A 137 -45.15 3.05 3.96
C VAL A 137 -46.12 2.01 3.39
N ILE A 138 -45.82 1.44 2.22
CA ILE A 138 -46.66 0.44 1.53
C ILE A 138 -46.42 -0.97 2.09
N VAL A 139 -45.29 -1.19 2.79
CA VAL A 139 -44.85 -2.54 3.18
C VAL A 139 -45.14 -2.81 4.67
N PRO A 140 -45.77 -3.96 5.01
CA PRO A 140 -46.00 -4.37 6.39
C PRO A 140 -44.72 -4.43 7.23
N GLU A 141 -44.82 -4.03 8.50
CA GLU A 141 -43.68 -3.93 9.43
C GLU A 141 -42.90 -5.24 9.60
N LYS A 142 -43.61 -6.38 9.47
CA LYS A 142 -43.04 -7.74 9.51
C LYS A 142 -42.10 -8.05 8.33
N ILE A 143 -42.30 -7.39 7.19
CA ILE A 143 -41.54 -7.60 5.94
C ILE A 143 -40.46 -6.52 5.76
N ARG A 144 -40.52 -5.41 6.51
CA ARG A 144 -39.54 -4.32 6.45
C ARG A 144 -38.12 -4.78 6.79
N ARG A 145 -37.92 -5.64 7.79
CA ARG A 145 -36.60 -6.18 8.18
C ARG A 145 -35.94 -7.06 7.10
N PRO A 146 -36.62 -8.09 6.53
CA PRO A 146 -36.01 -8.88 5.47
C PRO A 146 -35.67 -8.08 4.21
N ILE A 147 -36.43 -7.02 3.90
CA ILE A 147 -36.10 -6.12 2.78
C ILE A 147 -34.75 -5.42 3.00
N HIS A 148 -34.49 -4.85 4.18
CA HIS A 148 -33.20 -4.21 4.47
C HIS A 148 -32.03 -5.19 4.38
N ILE A 149 -32.23 -6.41 4.90
CA ILE A 149 -31.22 -7.47 4.84
C ILE A 149 -30.96 -7.87 3.39
N SER A 150 -32.01 -8.09 2.59
CA SER A 150 -31.88 -8.42 1.16
C SER A 150 -31.17 -7.31 0.38
N MET A 151 -31.45 -6.05 0.68
CA MET A 151 -30.83 -4.90 0.03
C MET A 151 -29.34 -4.79 0.39
N GLY A 152 -28.98 -5.07 1.65
CA GLY A 152 -27.59 -5.17 2.09
C GLY A 152 -26.83 -6.30 1.39
N ILE A 153 -27.46 -7.47 1.22
CA ILE A 153 -26.88 -8.60 0.48
C ILE A 153 -26.65 -8.22 -0.98
N VAL A 154 -27.63 -7.57 -1.63
CA VAL A 154 -27.51 -7.08 -3.01
C VAL A 154 -26.37 -6.07 -3.13
N LEU A 155 -26.21 -5.16 -2.17
CA LEU A 155 -25.09 -4.20 -2.13
C LEU A 155 -23.73 -4.87 -2.00
N ILE A 156 -23.63 -5.92 -1.17
CA ILE A 156 -22.40 -6.72 -1.04
C ILE A 156 -22.07 -7.41 -2.37
N LEU A 157 -23.06 -8.03 -3.03
CA LEU A 157 -22.88 -8.68 -4.32
C LEU A 157 -22.47 -7.69 -5.41
N ILE A 158 -23.15 -6.54 -5.51
CA ILE A 158 -22.79 -5.49 -6.46
C ILE A 158 -21.36 -4.98 -6.21
N SER A 159 -20.98 -4.76 -4.96
CA SER A 159 -19.63 -4.29 -4.62
C SER A 159 -18.56 -5.33 -4.97
N ALA A 160 -18.87 -6.62 -4.79
CA ALA A 160 -17.99 -7.72 -5.18
C ALA A 160 -17.85 -7.82 -6.71
N GLU A 161 -18.94 -7.68 -7.46
CA GLU A 161 -18.94 -7.67 -8.92
C GLU A 161 -18.20 -6.46 -9.50
N VAL A 162 -18.40 -5.27 -8.93
CA VAL A 162 -17.67 -4.07 -9.36
C VAL A 162 -16.17 -4.21 -9.10
N ALA A 163 -15.78 -4.76 -7.93
CA ALA A 163 -14.38 -5.08 -7.66
C ALA A 163 -13.85 -6.13 -8.65
N PHE A 164 -14.67 -7.12 -9.04
CA PHE A 164 -14.34 -8.12 -10.04
C PHE A 164 -14.26 -7.55 -11.46
N LEU A 165 -14.97 -6.48 -11.82
CA LEU A 165 -14.90 -5.86 -13.14
C LEU A 165 -13.70 -4.93 -13.31
N ILE A 166 -13.33 -4.20 -12.25
CA ILE A 166 -12.17 -3.28 -12.29
C ILE A 166 -10.86 -4.08 -12.29
N MET A 167 -10.83 -5.23 -11.61
CA MET A 167 -9.61 -5.99 -11.39
C MET A 167 -8.98 -6.61 -12.65
N PRO A 168 -9.70 -7.20 -13.62
CA PRO A 168 -9.14 -7.69 -14.87
C PRO A 168 -8.41 -6.60 -15.66
N SER A 169 -8.95 -5.39 -15.68
CA SER A 169 -8.30 -4.25 -16.33
C SER A 169 -6.98 -3.91 -15.63
N LEU A 170 -7.00 -3.81 -14.30
CA LEU A 170 -5.79 -3.60 -13.49
C LEU A 170 -4.78 -4.74 -13.71
N ASN A 171 -5.21 -6.00 -13.57
CA ASN A 171 -4.38 -7.18 -13.75
C ASN A 171 -3.84 -7.33 -15.17
N SER A 172 -4.56 -6.88 -16.20
CA SER A 172 -4.11 -6.96 -17.59
C SER A 172 -3.00 -5.95 -17.89
N ILE A 173 -3.11 -4.73 -17.36
CA ILE A 173 -2.05 -3.71 -17.44
C ILE A 173 -0.81 -4.24 -16.72
N LEU A 174 -1.01 -4.82 -15.54
CA LEU A 174 0.09 -5.36 -14.73
C LEU A 174 0.69 -6.64 -15.30
N GLY A 175 -0.12 -7.49 -15.91
CA GLY A 175 0.32 -8.66 -16.65
C GLY A 175 1.24 -8.26 -17.79
N ARG A 176 0.82 -7.28 -18.60
CA ARG A 176 1.66 -6.75 -19.70
C ARG A 176 2.98 -6.16 -19.21
N ILE A 177 2.96 -5.43 -18.10
CA ILE A 177 4.19 -4.89 -17.50
C ILE A 177 5.08 -6.04 -17.01
N ALA A 178 4.54 -7.00 -16.25
CA ALA A 178 5.30 -8.14 -15.75
C ALA A 178 5.89 -9.00 -16.88
N ASP A 179 5.08 -9.31 -17.91
CA ASP A 179 5.51 -10.10 -19.07
C ASP A 179 6.58 -9.36 -19.88
N SER A 180 6.51 -8.03 -19.98
CA SER A 180 7.56 -7.25 -20.63
C SER A 180 8.90 -7.37 -19.90
N PHE A 181 8.90 -7.32 -18.56
CA PHE A 181 10.11 -7.51 -17.74
C PHE A 181 10.66 -8.95 -17.83
N ILE A 182 9.79 -9.95 -17.79
CA ILE A 182 10.19 -11.37 -17.91
C ILE A 182 10.75 -11.67 -19.31
N SER A 183 10.16 -11.11 -20.36
CA SER A 183 10.62 -11.29 -21.74
C SER A 183 11.97 -10.62 -22.00
N TRP A 184 12.29 -9.54 -21.27
CA TRP A 184 13.57 -8.84 -21.36
C TRP A 184 14.71 -9.66 -20.75
N GLY A 185 14.45 -10.40 -19.66
CA GLY A 185 15.45 -11.28 -19.02
C GLY A 185 15.70 -12.62 -19.72
N LYS A 186 14.98 -12.94 -20.80
CA LYS A 186 15.13 -14.18 -21.60
C LYS A 186 15.86 -13.99 -22.94
N LYS A 187 16.26 -12.76 -23.28
CA LYS A 187 17.14 -12.46 -24.41
C LYS A 187 18.58 -12.31 -23.94
#